data_AF-A0A956LHA6-F1
#
_entry.id   AF-A0A956LHA6-F1
#
_cell.length_a   1.000
_cell.length_b   1.000
_cell.length_c   1.000
_cell.angle_alpha   90.00
_cell.angle_beta   90.00
_cell.angle_gamma   90.00
#
_symmetry.space_group_name_H-M   'P 1'
#
loop_
_entity.id
_entity.type
_entity.pdbx_description
1 polymer ?
#
loop_
_entity_poly.entity_id
_entity_poly.type
_entity_poly.pdbx_seq_one_letter_code
_entity_poly.pdbx_strand_id
1 'polypeptide(L)'
;LGFAFKDIVENYLASVLLAVRRPFRIRDAVDIDGHVGKVMALNTRATVLMTFEGNHVRLPNAMVFKAVITNFTRNPMRRFSFTVGAGTSVELTAAQALGLATLAAMEGVADEPAPFSVITELGDSTVAIEFRGWVDQAQFNFEKVRGEAMRRVKVAFDEASIEMPEPTYRVLMPRADGGEPPAPAKPAPTEAAPDLRADDDIDRQMDRDDASELGSNLLHG
;
A
#
# COMPACT_ATOMS: atom_id res chain seq x y z
N LEU A 1 -38.20 22.31 -11.44
CA LEU A 1 -38.65 21.48 -10.30
C LEU A 1 -38.32 20.00 -10.43
N GLY A 2 -38.51 19.36 -11.61
CA GLY A 2 -38.21 17.92 -11.77
C GLY A 2 -36.75 17.50 -11.56
N PHE A 3 -35.78 18.35 -11.93
CA PHE A 3 -34.34 18.05 -11.75
C PHE A 3 -33.91 18.08 -10.27
N ALA A 4 -34.30 19.11 -9.51
CA ALA A 4 -33.96 19.21 -8.09
C ALA A 4 -34.58 18.07 -7.25
N PHE A 5 -35.79 17.60 -7.62
CA PHE A 5 -36.41 16.46 -6.95
C PHE A 5 -35.68 15.14 -7.25
N LYS A 6 -35.20 14.96 -8.49
CA LYS A 6 -34.40 13.79 -8.89
C LYS A 6 -33.17 13.65 -8.01
N ASP A 7 -32.43 14.74 -7.77
CA ASP A 7 -31.20 14.71 -6.97
C ASP A 7 -31.46 14.37 -5.50
N ILE A 8 -32.58 14.84 -4.94
CA ILE A 8 -32.99 14.51 -3.56
C ILE A 8 -33.34 13.02 -3.44
N VAL A 9 -34.15 12.50 -4.37
CA VAL A 9 -34.56 11.09 -4.40
C VAL A 9 -33.35 10.18 -4.62
N GLU A 10 -32.43 10.58 -5.51
CA GLU A 10 -31.21 9.84 -5.79
C GLU A 10 -30.32 9.71 -4.55
N ASN A 11 -30.07 10.82 -3.83
CA ASN A 11 -29.29 10.80 -2.60
C ASN A 11 -29.94 9.96 -1.50
N TYR A 12 -31.27 10.04 -1.36
CA TYR A 12 -31.99 9.22 -0.38
C TYR A 12 -31.91 7.73 -0.72
N LEU A 13 -32.20 7.36 -1.97
CA LEU A 13 -32.16 5.97 -2.41
C LEU A 13 -30.75 5.38 -2.29
N ALA A 14 -29.73 6.15 -2.66
CA ALA A 14 -28.33 5.75 -2.50
C ALA A 14 -28.01 5.43 -1.03
N SER A 15 -28.44 6.29 -0.10
CA SER A 15 -28.23 6.08 1.34
C SER A 15 -28.88 4.79 1.85
N VAL A 16 -30.13 4.54 1.47
CA VAL A 16 -30.85 3.30 1.83
C VAL A 16 -30.18 2.07 1.23
N LEU A 17 -29.82 2.12 -0.06
CA LEU A 17 -29.20 0.99 -0.75
C LEU A 17 -27.79 0.69 -0.22
N LEU A 18 -27.00 1.71 0.14
CA LEU A 18 -25.70 1.52 0.80
C LEU A 18 -25.88 0.86 2.17
N ALA A 19 -26.87 1.29 2.96
CA ALA A 19 -27.16 0.71 4.27
C ALA A 19 -27.64 -0.76 4.19
N VAL A 20 -28.39 -1.11 3.15
CA VAL A 20 -28.90 -2.47 2.91
C VAL A 20 -27.81 -3.38 2.34
N ARG A 21 -27.09 -2.93 1.30
CA ARG A 21 -26.07 -3.76 0.61
C ARG A 21 -24.77 -3.87 1.38
N ARG A 22 -24.45 -2.87 2.21
CA ARG A 22 -23.22 -2.79 3.02
C ARG A 22 -21.96 -3.20 2.23
N PRO A 23 -21.60 -2.44 1.17
CA PRO A 23 -20.39 -2.75 0.39
C PRO A 23 -19.12 -2.70 1.24
N PHE A 24 -19.13 -1.89 2.31
CA PHE A 24 -18.10 -1.75 3.33
C PHE A 24 -18.73 -1.61 4.73
N ARG A 25 -17.90 -1.77 5.76
CA ARG A 25 -18.22 -1.52 7.18
C ARG A 25 -17.46 -0.31 7.69
N ILE A 26 -17.88 0.23 8.83
CA ILE A 26 -17.08 1.20 9.59
C ILE A 26 -15.73 0.54 9.91
N ARG A 27 -14.65 1.32 9.83
CA ARG A 27 -13.23 0.93 9.93
C ARG A 27 -12.65 0.13 8.76
N ASP A 28 -13.44 -0.24 7.75
CA ASP A 28 -12.86 -0.84 6.54
C ASP A 28 -11.96 0.18 5.84
N ALA A 29 -10.76 -0.22 5.44
CA ALA A 29 -9.92 0.53 4.52
C ALA A 29 -10.43 0.32 3.09
N VAL A 30 -10.77 1.41 2.41
CA VAL A 30 -11.38 1.40 1.08
C VAL A 30 -10.72 2.44 0.18
N ASP A 31 -10.84 2.19 -1.13
CA ASP A 31 -10.66 3.17 -2.19
C ASP A 31 -12.01 3.36 -2.89
N ILE A 32 -12.52 4.59 -2.90
CA ILE A 32 -13.75 4.97 -3.58
C ILE A 32 -13.42 6.04 -4.61
N ASP A 33 -13.40 5.66 -5.89
CA ASP A 33 -13.02 6.53 -7.02
C ASP A 33 -11.73 7.35 -6.76
N GLY A 34 -10.68 6.71 -6.22
CA GLY A 34 -9.37 7.32 -5.93
C GLY A 34 -9.25 7.94 -4.53
N HIS A 35 -10.33 7.96 -3.74
CA HIS A 35 -10.31 8.45 -2.36
C HIS A 35 -10.02 7.28 -1.42
N VAL A 36 -8.77 7.20 -0.97
CA VAL A 36 -8.28 6.12 -0.10
C VAL A 36 -8.35 6.52 1.37
N GLY A 37 -8.97 5.68 2.19
CA GLY A 37 -9.03 5.89 3.65
C GLY A 37 -9.83 4.81 4.38
N LYS A 38 -9.92 4.94 5.71
CA LYS A 38 -10.81 4.12 6.53
C LYS A 38 -12.20 4.75 6.61
N VAL A 39 -13.24 3.93 6.51
CA VAL A 39 -14.63 4.39 6.64
C VAL A 39 -14.91 4.79 8.09
N MET A 40 -15.18 6.07 8.31
CA MET A 40 -15.56 6.62 9.61
C MET A 40 -17.04 6.41 9.89
N ALA A 41 -17.88 6.88 8.98
CA ALA A 41 -19.32 6.90 9.18
C ALA A 41 -20.07 6.86 7.85
N LEU A 42 -21.30 6.33 7.88
CA LEU A 42 -22.28 6.45 6.82
C LEU A 42 -23.46 7.25 7.34
N ASN A 43 -23.54 8.52 6.96
CA ASN A 43 -24.62 9.42 7.35
C ASN A 43 -25.74 9.38 6.30
N THR A 44 -26.85 10.07 6.58
CA THR A 44 -28.01 10.16 5.68
C THR A 44 -27.73 10.82 4.33
N ARG A 45 -26.59 11.50 4.16
CA ARG A 45 -26.23 12.22 2.93
C ARG A 45 -24.83 11.91 2.40
N ALA A 46 -23.93 11.46 3.25
CA ALA A 46 -22.53 11.29 2.90
C ALA A 46 -21.89 10.12 3.65
N THR A 47 -20.90 9.51 2.99
CA THR A 47 -19.93 8.61 3.59
C THR A 47 -18.71 9.43 3.98
N VAL A 48 -18.24 9.27 5.21
CA VAL A 48 -17.06 9.96 5.73
C VAL A 48 -15.91 8.97 5.80
N LEU A 49 -14.77 9.35 5.23
CA LEU A 49 -13.51 8.61 5.31
C LEU A 49 -12.49 9.42 6.11
N MET A 50 -11.61 8.74 6.82
CA MET A 50 -10.36 9.31 7.32
C MET A 50 -9.22 8.75 6.47
N THR A 51 -8.46 9.61 5.80
CA THR A 51 -7.30 9.19 5.03
C THR A 51 -6.18 8.74 5.96
N PHE A 52 -5.21 8.00 5.42
CA PHE A 52 -4.03 7.60 6.20
C PHE A 52 -3.11 8.77 6.59
N GLU A 53 -3.35 9.96 6.03
CA GLU A 53 -2.70 11.22 6.42
C GLU A 53 -3.48 11.96 7.53
N GLY A 54 -4.61 11.41 7.99
CA GLY A 54 -5.45 12.01 9.03
C GLY A 54 -6.47 13.05 8.52
N ASN A 55 -6.68 13.15 7.20
CA ASN A 55 -7.64 14.09 6.62
C ASN A 55 -9.06 13.48 6.60
N HIS A 56 -10.09 14.30 6.88
CA HIS A 56 -11.48 13.90 6.72
C HIS A 56 -11.97 14.15 5.29
N VAL A 57 -12.45 13.11 4.62
CA VAL A 57 -13.02 13.17 3.28
C VAL A 57 -14.51 12.82 3.33
N ARG A 58 -15.36 13.70 2.80
CA ARG A 58 -16.82 13.50 2.79
C ARG A 58 -17.31 13.28 1.36
N LEU A 59 -17.79 12.08 1.08
CA LEU A 59 -18.26 11.65 -0.23
C LEU A 59 -19.81 11.61 -0.24
N PRO A 60 -20.50 12.31 -1.16
CA PRO A 60 -21.95 12.20 -1.28
C PRO A 60 -22.39 10.75 -1.54
N ASN A 61 -23.43 10.28 -0.86
CA ASN A 61 -23.87 8.88 -0.96
C ASN A 61 -24.25 8.48 -2.40
N ALA A 62 -24.85 9.39 -3.16
CA ALA A 62 -25.16 9.14 -4.57
C ALA A 62 -23.91 8.87 -5.43
N MET A 63 -22.79 9.54 -5.15
CA MET A 63 -21.52 9.28 -5.82
C MET A 63 -20.95 7.94 -5.39
N VAL A 64 -20.88 7.67 -4.08
CA VAL A 64 -20.36 6.39 -3.55
C VAL A 64 -21.13 5.18 -4.10
N PHE A 65 -22.46 5.29 -4.23
CA PHE A 65 -23.28 4.22 -4.77
C PHE A 65 -23.00 3.89 -6.24
N LYS A 66 -22.53 4.88 -7.02
CA LYS A 66 -22.18 4.73 -8.44
C LYS A 66 -20.69 4.43 -8.66
N ALA A 67 -19.86 4.72 -7.67
CA ALA A 67 -18.42 4.60 -7.71
C ALA A 67 -17.94 3.15 -7.83
N VAL A 68 -16.73 2.98 -8.35
CA VAL A 68 -16.00 1.73 -8.18
C VAL A 68 -15.41 1.73 -6.77
N ILE A 69 -15.72 0.68 -6.00
CA ILE A 69 -15.28 0.55 -4.61
C ILE A 69 -14.31 -0.64 -4.52
N THR A 70 -13.07 -0.37 -4.13
CA THR A 70 -12.10 -1.39 -3.73
C THR A 70 -12.05 -1.44 -2.21
N ASN A 71 -12.36 -2.61 -1.62
CA ASN A 71 -12.26 -2.79 -0.18
C ASN A 71 -11.01 -3.62 0.14
N PHE A 72 -10.07 -3.01 0.85
CA PHE A 72 -8.79 -3.63 1.18
C PHE A 72 -8.88 -4.53 2.41
N THR A 73 -9.82 -4.29 3.33
CA THR A 73 -9.90 -4.97 4.63
C THR A 73 -10.79 -6.22 4.61
N ARG A 74 -11.77 -6.27 3.70
CA ARG A 74 -12.76 -7.37 3.65
C ARG A 74 -12.13 -8.73 3.39
N ASN A 75 -11.01 -8.77 2.66
CA ASN A 75 -10.14 -9.93 2.61
C ASN A 75 -8.90 -9.64 3.49
N PRO A 76 -8.68 -10.38 4.59
CA PRO A 76 -7.52 -10.15 5.45
C PRO A 76 -6.20 -10.38 4.69
N MET A 77 -6.20 -11.32 3.74
CA MET A 77 -5.02 -11.63 2.94
C MET A 77 -4.91 -10.69 1.75
N ARG A 78 -3.84 -9.89 1.71
CA ARG A 78 -3.55 -8.98 0.60
C ARG A 78 -2.18 -9.24 0.01
N ARG A 79 -2.14 -9.33 -1.32
CA ARG A 79 -0.89 -9.53 -2.06
C ARG A 79 -0.16 -8.21 -2.23
N PHE A 80 1.11 -8.18 -1.90
CA PHE A 80 2.04 -7.10 -2.26
C PHE A 80 2.92 -7.54 -3.43
N SER A 81 3.45 -6.56 -4.16
CA SER A 81 4.51 -6.78 -5.12
C SER A 81 5.54 -5.66 -5.10
N PHE A 82 6.76 -5.99 -5.51
CA PHE A 82 7.83 -5.04 -5.75
C PHE A 82 8.80 -5.59 -6.80
N THR A 83 9.45 -4.68 -7.52
CA THR A 83 10.36 -5.02 -8.62
C THR A 83 11.78 -4.69 -8.24
N VAL A 84 12.69 -5.59 -8.55
CA VAL A 84 14.15 -5.41 -8.42
C VAL A 84 14.78 -5.56 -9.80
N GLY A 85 15.66 -4.62 -10.16
CA GLY A 85 16.46 -4.73 -11.38
C GLY A 85 17.74 -5.52 -11.09
N ALA A 86 17.97 -6.60 -11.83
CA ALA A 86 19.21 -7.36 -11.81
C ALA A 86 20.02 -7.09 -13.09
N GLY A 87 21.36 -7.11 -12.98
CA GLY A 87 22.24 -7.00 -14.15
C GLY A 87 22.01 -8.16 -15.13
N THR A 88 22.23 -7.92 -16.42
CA THR A 88 22.06 -8.96 -17.46
C THR A 88 23.06 -10.12 -17.35
N SER A 89 24.17 -9.90 -16.63
CA SER A 89 25.18 -10.91 -16.31
C SER A 89 24.83 -11.80 -15.11
N VAL A 90 23.78 -11.46 -14.35
CA VAL A 90 23.35 -12.21 -13.16
C VAL A 90 22.65 -13.50 -13.57
N GLU A 91 22.96 -14.60 -12.86
CA GLU A 91 22.18 -15.83 -12.99
C GLU A 91 20.80 -15.63 -12.36
N LEU A 92 19.78 -15.47 -13.20
CA LEU A 92 18.44 -15.04 -12.79
C LEU A 92 17.74 -16.06 -11.90
N THR A 93 18.00 -17.36 -12.10
CA THR A 93 17.39 -18.43 -11.29
C THR A 93 17.84 -18.34 -9.83
N ALA A 94 19.14 -18.11 -9.61
CA ALA A 94 19.74 -17.92 -8.31
C ALA A 94 19.23 -16.64 -7.64
N ALA A 95 19.11 -15.54 -8.38
CA ALA A 95 18.55 -14.29 -7.86
C ALA A 95 17.08 -14.45 -7.42
N GLN A 96 16.27 -15.14 -8.24
CA GLN A 96 14.88 -15.47 -7.88
C GLN A 96 14.83 -16.37 -6.64
N ALA A 97 15.61 -17.46 -6.62
CA ALA A 97 15.64 -18.40 -5.51
C ALA A 97 16.05 -17.73 -4.19
N LEU A 98 17.08 -16.88 -4.22
CA LEU A 98 17.54 -16.14 -3.06
C LEU A 98 16.48 -15.16 -2.55
N GLY A 99 15.86 -14.39 -3.46
CA GLY A 99 14.79 -13.46 -3.10
C GLY A 99 13.58 -14.18 -2.49
N LEU A 100 13.17 -15.31 -3.07
CA LEU A 100 12.06 -16.12 -2.56
C LEU A 100 12.37 -16.74 -1.20
N ALA A 101 13.56 -17.29 -1.00
CA ALA A 101 13.99 -17.81 0.29
C ALA A 101 14.00 -16.72 1.37
N THR A 102 14.43 -15.51 1.00
CA THR A 102 14.44 -14.35 1.89
C THR A 102 13.03 -13.93 2.30
N LEU A 103 12.08 -13.94 1.35
CA LEU A 103 10.67 -13.61 1.63
C LEU A 103 9.98 -14.70 2.47
N ALA A 104 10.22 -15.97 2.16
CA ALA A 104 9.64 -17.09 2.91
C ALA A 104 10.13 -17.16 4.36
N ALA A 105 11.33 -16.65 4.66
CA ALA A 105 11.86 -16.59 6.01
C ALA A 105 11.43 -15.33 6.80
N MET A 106 10.65 -14.42 6.17
CA MET A 106 10.33 -13.13 6.76
C MET A 106 9.00 -13.15 7.50
N GLU A 107 9.01 -12.71 8.76
CA GLU A 107 7.77 -12.46 9.52
C GLU A 107 6.89 -11.43 8.80
N GLY A 108 5.58 -11.71 8.73
CA GLY A 108 4.60 -10.88 8.04
C GLY A 108 4.34 -11.27 6.59
N VAL A 109 5.21 -12.07 5.96
CA VAL A 109 4.91 -12.73 4.68
C VAL A 109 4.25 -14.08 4.96
N ALA A 110 3.10 -14.33 4.36
CA ALA A 110 2.36 -15.57 4.55
C ALA A 110 3.01 -16.75 3.80
N ASP A 111 3.03 -17.92 4.46
CA ASP A 111 3.49 -19.17 3.86
C ASP A 111 2.51 -19.74 2.82
N GLU A 112 1.21 -19.51 3.04
CA GLU A 112 0.14 -19.95 2.13
C GLU A 112 -0.83 -18.77 1.89
N PRO A 113 -0.93 -18.26 0.65
CA PRO A 113 -0.19 -18.68 -0.54
C PRO A 113 1.29 -18.28 -0.49
N ALA A 114 2.17 -19.19 -0.91
CA ALA A 114 3.61 -18.95 -0.92
C ALA A 114 4.02 -17.77 -1.82
N PRO A 115 5.10 -17.04 -1.47
CA PRO A 115 5.64 -16.01 -2.33
C PRO A 115 6.17 -16.60 -3.63
N PHE A 116 6.11 -15.81 -4.70
CA PHE A 116 6.61 -16.20 -6.02
C PHE A 116 7.20 -15.00 -6.77
N SER A 117 8.08 -15.27 -7.73
CA SER A 117 8.77 -14.26 -8.52
C SER A 117 8.54 -14.49 -10.00
N VAL A 118 8.46 -13.41 -10.77
CA VAL A 118 8.33 -13.44 -12.23
C VAL A 118 9.30 -12.44 -12.85
N ILE A 119 9.86 -12.78 -14.01
CA ILE A 119 10.59 -11.82 -14.83
C ILE A 119 9.54 -11.05 -15.63
N THR A 120 9.47 -9.74 -15.44
CA THR A 120 8.45 -8.89 -16.09
C THR A 120 8.98 -8.17 -17.32
N GLU A 121 10.28 -7.92 -17.38
CA GLU A 121 10.91 -7.16 -18.46
C GLU A 121 12.37 -7.58 -18.65
N LEU A 122 12.80 -7.67 -19.91
CA LEU A 122 14.21 -7.77 -20.30
C LEU A 122 14.61 -6.45 -20.98
N GLY A 123 15.30 -5.58 -20.23
CA GLY A 123 15.83 -4.32 -20.75
C GLY A 123 17.26 -4.47 -21.28
N ASP A 124 17.78 -3.37 -21.82
CA ASP A 124 19.10 -3.34 -22.48
C ASP A 124 20.27 -3.61 -21.52
N SER A 125 20.12 -3.29 -20.24
CA SER A 125 21.17 -3.46 -19.22
C SER A 125 20.65 -3.98 -17.87
N THR A 126 19.35 -4.22 -17.76
CA THR A 126 18.69 -4.69 -16.54
C THR A 126 17.57 -5.66 -16.89
N VAL A 127 17.45 -6.72 -16.11
CA VAL A 127 16.28 -7.61 -16.11
C VAL A 127 15.42 -7.27 -14.89
N ALA A 128 14.13 -7.00 -15.11
CA ALA A 128 13.20 -6.69 -14.04
C ALA A 128 12.61 -7.98 -13.46
N ILE A 129 12.89 -8.23 -12.18
CA ILE A 129 12.34 -9.35 -11.42
C ILE A 129 11.30 -8.79 -10.45
N GLU A 130 10.04 -9.15 -10.65
CA GLU A 130 8.96 -8.82 -9.72
C GLU A 130 8.78 -9.94 -8.70
N PHE A 131 8.88 -9.60 -7.42
CA PHE A 131 8.56 -10.46 -6.30
C PHE A 131 7.15 -10.17 -5.80
N ARG A 132 6.42 -11.23 -5.45
CA ARG A 132 5.05 -11.16 -4.96
C ARG A 132 4.93 -12.01 -3.71
N GLY A 133 4.25 -11.48 -2.70
CA GLY A 133 3.96 -12.18 -1.45
C GLY A 133 2.60 -11.77 -0.90
N TRP A 134 2.11 -12.49 0.10
CA TRP A 134 0.85 -12.19 0.76
C TRP A 134 1.09 -11.75 2.20
N VAL A 135 0.24 -10.86 2.70
CA VAL A 135 0.26 -10.37 4.10
C VAL A 135 -1.13 -10.56 4.69
N ASP A 136 -1.17 -11.06 5.92
CA ASP A 136 -2.38 -10.99 6.75
C ASP A 136 -2.47 -9.61 7.41
N GLN A 137 -3.34 -8.77 6.87
CA GLN A 137 -3.54 -7.39 7.33
C GLN A 137 -4.21 -7.29 8.70
N ALA A 138 -4.72 -8.40 9.25
CA ALA A 138 -5.24 -8.42 10.61
C ALA A 138 -4.13 -8.46 11.66
N GLN A 139 -2.94 -8.96 11.28
CA GLN A 139 -1.80 -9.12 12.19
C GLN A 139 -0.70 -8.10 11.89
N PHE A 140 -0.47 -7.83 10.60
CA PHE A 140 0.65 -7.02 10.14
C PHE A 140 0.22 -5.81 9.33
N ASN A 141 0.99 -4.73 9.43
CA ASN A 141 0.81 -3.57 8.57
C ASN A 141 1.35 -3.86 7.17
N PHE A 142 0.48 -3.78 6.17
CA PHE A 142 0.79 -4.05 4.76
C PHE A 142 2.01 -3.26 4.24
N GLU A 143 2.06 -1.95 4.47
CA GLU A 143 3.14 -1.09 3.95
C GLU A 143 4.47 -1.36 4.64
N LYS A 144 4.46 -1.62 5.96
CA LYS A 144 5.67 -1.97 6.70
C LYS A 144 6.25 -3.29 6.25
N VAL A 145 5.41 -4.32 6.10
CA VAL A 145 5.83 -5.63 5.58
C VAL A 145 6.39 -5.50 4.18
N ARG A 146 5.70 -4.77 3.29
CA ARG A 146 6.18 -4.54 1.92
C ARG A 146 7.55 -3.84 1.90
N GLY A 147 7.74 -2.81 2.72
CA GLY A 147 9.01 -2.09 2.84
C GLY A 147 10.14 -2.97 3.39
N GLU A 148 9.87 -3.76 4.42
CA GLU A 148 10.85 -4.67 5.01
C GLU A 148 11.23 -5.80 4.04
N ALA A 149 10.27 -6.33 3.28
CA ALA A 149 10.51 -7.31 2.23
C ALA A 149 11.49 -6.77 1.17
N MET A 150 11.26 -5.54 0.69
CA MET A 150 12.17 -4.87 -0.24
C MET A 150 13.57 -4.70 0.35
N ARG A 151 13.66 -4.26 1.60
CA ARG A 151 14.94 -4.05 2.30
C ARG A 151 15.71 -5.36 2.46
N ARG A 152 15.05 -6.44 2.90
CA ARG A 152 15.69 -7.74 3.13
C ARG A 152 16.18 -8.37 1.84
N VAL A 153 15.38 -8.34 0.77
CA VAL A 153 15.81 -8.85 -0.54
C VAL A 153 17.00 -8.06 -1.07
N LYS A 154 17.01 -6.73 -0.92
CA LYS A 154 18.18 -5.90 -1.26
C LYS A 154 19.43 -6.34 -0.48
N VAL A 155 19.33 -6.50 0.83
CA VAL A 155 20.46 -6.91 1.68
C VAL A 155 20.98 -8.30 1.27
N ALA A 156 20.09 -9.26 1.04
CA ALA A 156 20.47 -10.59 0.58
C ALA A 156 21.19 -10.55 -0.78
N PHE A 157 20.73 -9.70 -1.70
CA PHE A 157 21.37 -9.52 -3.01
C PHE A 157 22.76 -8.89 -2.87
N ASP A 158 22.90 -7.86 -2.03
CA ASP A 158 24.18 -7.24 -1.73
C ASP A 158 25.19 -8.24 -1.15
N GLU A 159 24.76 -9.09 -0.22
CA GLU A 159 25.59 -10.13 0.41
C GLU A 159 25.99 -11.24 -0.57
N ALA A 160 25.09 -11.59 -1.50
CA ALA A 160 25.36 -12.56 -2.57
C ALA A 160 26.11 -11.96 -3.77
N SER A 161 26.52 -10.68 -3.71
CA SER A 161 27.16 -9.95 -4.81
C SER A 161 26.34 -9.95 -6.10
N ILE A 162 25.01 -9.96 -5.98
CA ILE A 162 24.09 -9.79 -7.11
C ILE A 162 24.04 -8.30 -7.45
N GLU A 163 24.64 -7.94 -8.58
CA GLU A 163 24.69 -6.56 -9.04
C GLU A 163 23.30 -6.07 -9.44
N MET A 164 22.85 -4.99 -8.79
CA MET A 164 21.68 -4.22 -9.17
C MET A 164 22.17 -2.95 -9.87
N PRO A 165 22.05 -2.85 -11.20
CA PRO A 165 22.65 -1.76 -11.95
C PRO A 165 22.04 -0.41 -11.56
N GLU A 166 22.90 0.59 -11.36
CA GLU A 166 22.45 1.98 -11.35
C GLU A 166 22.09 2.43 -12.77
N PRO A 167 21.11 3.34 -12.96
CA PRO A 167 20.78 3.88 -14.27
C PRO A 167 22.05 4.45 -14.95
N THR A 168 22.53 3.78 -15.99
CA THR A 168 23.76 4.19 -16.67
C THR A 168 23.41 5.19 -17.77
N TYR A 169 23.66 6.48 -17.51
CA TYR A 169 23.55 7.51 -18.53
C TYR A 169 24.87 7.66 -19.27
N ARG A 170 24.90 7.33 -20.56
CA ARG A 170 26.07 7.60 -21.41
C ARG A 170 26.13 9.10 -21.72
N VAL A 171 26.95 9.84 -20.98
CA VAL A 171 27.23 11.25 -21.31
C VAL A 171 28.34 11.29 -22.35
N LEU A 172 28.02 11.71 -23.58
CA LEU A 172 29.01 12.07 -24.59
C LEU A 172 29.61 13.43 -24.25
N MET A 173 30.67 13.43 -23.42
CA MET A 173 31.44 14.65 -23.17
C MET A 173 32.46 14.88 -24.29
N PRO A 174 32.48 16.06 -24.94
CA PRO A 174 33.68 16.51 -25.64
C PRO A 174 34.83 16.55 -24.64
N ARG A 175 35.94 15.90 -24.97
CA ARG A 175 37.09 15.69 -24.08
C ARG A 175 37.49 16.97 -23.34
N ALA A 176 37.33 16.95 -22.02
CA ALA A 176 38.04 17.80 -21.07
C ALA A 176 38.35 16.98 -19.82
N ASP A 177 39.51 17.27 -19.22
CA ASP A 177 40.32 16.41 -18.37
C ASP A 177 39.68 15.88 -17.08
N GLY A 178 39.93 14.60 -16.81
CA GLY A 178 40.38 14.03 -15.53
C GLY A 178 39.74 14.50 -14.23
N GLY A 179 38.78 13.72 -13.73
CA GLY A 179 38.41 13.67 -12.32
C GLY A 179 37.67 12.39 -12.00
N GLU A 180 38.25 11.52 -11.18
CA GLU A 180 37.63 10.31 -10.65
C GLU A 180 36.50 10.71 -9.67
N PRO A 181 35.23 10.32 -9.89
CA PRO A 181 34.18 10.55 -8.91
C PRO A 181 34.42 9.69 -7.66
N PRO A 182 34.29 10.23 -6.43
CA PRO A 182 34.38 9.41 -5.23
C PRO A 182 33.21 8.43 -5.17
N ALA A 183 33.52 7.15 -4.91
CA ALA A 183 32.52 6.11 -4.72
C ALA A 183 31.64 6.44 -3.48
N PRO A 184 30.31 6.27 -3.58
CA PRO A 184 29.43 6.46 -2.42
C PRO A 184 29.70 5.38 -1.37
N ALA A 185 29.96 5.81 -0.13
CA ALA A 185 30.11 4.90 1.00
C ALA A 185 28.74 4.29 1.35
N LYS A 186 28.63 2.96 1.32
CA LYS A 186 27.46 2.23 1.82
C LYS A 186 27.29 2.52 3.32
N PRO A 187 26.15 3.09 3.77
CA PRO A 187 25.85 3.18 5.18
C PRO A 187 25.70 1.77 5.78
N ALA A 188 26.21 1.58 7.01
CA ALA A 188 26.14 0.31 7.71
C ALA A 188 24.68 -0.10 7.98
N PRO A 189 24.32 -1.39 7.84
CA PRO A 189 22.99 -1.87 8.20
C PRO A 189 22.71 -1.57 9.68
N THR A 190 21.62 -0.85 9.96
CA THR A 190 21.07 -0.78 11.33
C THR A 190 20.31 -2.07 11.59
N GLU A 191 20.73 -2.82 12.60
CA GLU A 191 20.30 -4.18 12.93
C GLU A 191 18.93 -4.25 13.65
N ALA A 192 18.31 -3.11 13.95
CA ALA A 192 16.99 -3.09 14.57
C ALA A 192 15.92 -3.47 13.54
N ALA A 193 15.34 -4.66 13.69
CA ALA A 193 14.17 -5.06 12.91
C ALA A 193 13.01 -4.07 13.16
N PRO A 194 12.38 -3.51 12.12
CA PRO A 194 11.22 -2.63 12.29
C PRO A 194 10.02 -3.43 12.84
N ASP A 195 9.18 -2.79 13.66
CA ASP A 195 7.91 -3.38 14.11
C ASP A 195 6.91 -3.43 12.96
N LEU A 196 6.57 -4.65 12.52
CA LEU A 196 5.71 -4.91 11.37
C LEU A 196 4.23 -5.03 11.71
N ARG A 197 3.86 -4.95 12.99
CA ARG A 197 2.47 -5.14 13.43
C ARG A 197 1.52 -4.10 12.84
N ALA A 198 0.25 -4.47 12.76
CA ALA A 198 -0.83 -3.58 12.35
C ALA A 198 -0.87 -2.31 13.22
N ASP A 199 -1.11 -1.15 12.60
CA ASP A 199 -1.22 0.12 13.31
C ASP A 199 -2.68 0.45 13.64
N ASP A 200 -2.89 0.77 14.92
CA ASP A 200 -4.20 1.16 15.45
C ASP A 200 -4.33 2.68 15.65
N ASP A 201 -3.39 3.50 15.15
CA ASP A 201 -3.36 4.95 15.41
C ASP A 201 -4.57 5.67 14.82
N ILE A 202 -4.90 5.38 13.56
CA ILE A 202 -6.09 5.93 12.89
C ILE A 202 -7.33 5.49 13.66
N ASP A 203 -7.42 4.20 13.97
CA ASP A 203 -8.50 3.60 14.75
C ASP A 203 -8.73 4.31 16.08
N ARG A 204 -7.65 4.57 16.83
CA ARG A 204 -7.66 5.36 18.08
C ARG A 204 -8.02 6.83 17.86
N GLN A 205 -7.75 7.40 16.68
CA GLN A 205 -8.20 8.74 16.32
C GLN A 205 -9.72 8.73 16.04
N MET A 206 -10.22 7.71 15.32
CA MET A 206 -11.65 7.55 15.07
C MET A 206 -12.44 7.43 16.39
N ASP A 207 -11.95 6.60 17.32
CA ASP A 207 -12.59 6.39 18.62
C ASP A 207 -12.64 7.68 19.47
N ARG A 208 -11.63 8.56 19.34
CA ARG A 208 -11.60 9.87 19.99
C ARG A 208 -12.59 10.85 19.36
N ASP A 209 -12.68 10.86 18.04
CA ASP A 209 -13.61 11.72 17.31
C ASP A 209 -15.08 11.33 17.64
N ASP A 210 -15.40 10.03 17.63
CA ASP A 210 -16.72 9.50 17.99
C ASP A 210 -17.12 9.87 19.44
N ALA A 211 -16.18 9.76 20.40
CA ALA A 211 -16.41 10.15 21.79
C ALA A 211 -16.68 11.66 21.95
N SER A 212 -16.05 12.50 21.13
CA SER A 212 -16.25 13.95 21.15
C SER A 212 -17.61 14.37 20.58
N GLU A 213 -18.07 13.71 19.50
CA GLU A 213 -19.39 14.00 18.91
C GLU A 213 -20.53 13.59 19.87
N LEU A 214 -20.41 12.44 20.53
CA LEU A 214 -21.37 11.99 21.55
C LEU A 214 -21.41 12.89 22.79
N GLY A 215 -20.26 13.44 23.20
CA GLY A 215 -20.18 14.40 24.31
C GLY A 215 -20.84 15.75 24.01
N SER A 216 -20.81 16.20 22.74
CA SER A 216 -21.42 17.46 22.31
C SER A 216 -22.96 17.41 22.24
N ASN A 217 -23.54 16.24 21.94
CA ASN A 217 -24.99 16.05 21.85
C ASN A 217 -25.70 15.98 23.21
N LEU A 218 -24.97 15.81 24.33
CA LEU A 218 -25.56 15.74 25.68
C LEU A 218 -25.73 17.10 26.37
N LEU A 219 -25.25 18.19 25.76
CA LEU A 219 -25.31 19.53 26.34
C LEU A 219 -26.38 20.44 25.71
N HIS A 220 -27.15 19.97 24.72
CA HIS A 220 -28.22 20.72 24.04
C HIS A 220 -29.54 19.94 23.95
N GLY A 221 -29.88 19.19 25.00
CA GLY A 221 -31.19 18.57 25.20
C GLY A 221 -32.03 19.32 26.22
#